data_AF-L0DSE4-F1
#
_entry.id   AF-L0DSE4-F1
#
_cell.length_a   1.000
_cell.length_b   1.000
_cell.length_c   1.000
_cell.angle_alpha   90.00
_cell.angle_beta   90.00
_cell.angle_gamma   90.00
#
_symmetry.space_group_name_H-M   'P 1'
#
loop_
_entity.id
_entity.type
_entity.pdbx_description
1 polymer ?
#
loop_
_entity_poly.entity_id
_entity_poly.type
_entity_poly.pdbx_seq_one_letter_code
_entity_poly.pdbx_strand_id
1 'polypeptide(L)'
;MLCLQDGTDLNFTTRPQTRGIGVIGRNQTGAESLGLHLHSTLAVNADGLPLGVLQAQFEAPQPRGEEVPPQEEKKSFRWIAGLRDTAALAATLPNTRVVSVADREADAFEL
;
A
#
# COMPACT_ATOMS: atom_id res chain seq x y z
N MET A 1 -11.60 1.21 -16.54
CA MET A 1 -10.31 0.81 -15.96
C MET A 1 -10.48 0.64 -14.47
N LEU A 2 -9.95 -0.44 -13.92
CA LEU A 2 -9.95 -0.75 -12.50
C LEU A 2 -8.56 -0.45 -11.94
N CYS A 3 -8.50 0.31 -10.86
CA CYS A 3 -7.29 0.61 -10.10
C CYS A 3 -7.36 -0.17 -8.79
N LEU A 4 -6.77 -1.37 -8.79
CA LEU A 4 -6.82 -2.32 -7.69
C LEU A 4 -5.76 -1.94 -6.66
N GLN A 5 -6.17 -1.66 -5.43
CA GLN A 5 -5.30 -1.31 -4.31
C GLN A 5 -5.17 -2.49 -3.35
N ASP A 6 -3.94 -2.80 -2.93
CA ASP A 6 -3.68 -3.80 -1.89
C ASP A 6 -2.30 -3.61 -1.24
N GLY A 7 -2.15 -4.16 -0.03
CA GLY A 7 -0.92 -4.18 0.77
C GLY A 7 -0.23 -5.55 0.74
N THR A 8 1.10 -5.55 0.71
CA THR A 8 1.90 -6.79 0.86
C THR A 8 3.24 -6.51 1.54
N ASP A 9 3.86 -7.55 2.08
CA ASP A 9 5.16 -7.48 2.73
C ASP A 9 6.28 -7.97 1.82
N LEU A 10 7.34 -7.18 1.72
CA LEU A 10 8.59 -7.59 1.09
C LEU A 10 9.54 -8.10 2.17
N ASN A 11 9.71 -9.42 2.25
CA ASN A 11 10.52 -10.08 3.26
C ASN A 11 11.99 -10.19 2.84
N PHE A 12 12.87 -9.60 3.68
CA PHE A 12 14.32 -9.58 3.51
C PHE A 12 15.06 -10.23 4.69
N THR A 13 14.40 -11.03 5.53
CA THR A 13 15.00 -11.64 6.74
C THR A 13 16.28 -12.43 6.45
N THR A 14 16.37 -13.09 5.29
CA THR A 14 17.55 -13.87 4.87
C THR A 14 18.63 -13.01 4.18
N ARG A 15 18.46 -11.70 4.12
CA ARG A 15 19.36 -10.72 3.49
C ARG A 15 19.86 -9.72 4.54
N PRO A 16 20.78 -10.13 5.44
CA PRO A 16 21.17 -9.33 6.60
C PRO A 16 21.93 -8.04 6.27
N GLN A 17 22.41 -7.89 5.03
CA GLN A 17 23.11 -6.70 4.56
C GLN A 17 22.16 -5.63 3.99
N THR A 18 20.87 -5.94 3.83
CA THR A 18 19.88 -5.00 3.33
C THR A 18 19.65 -3.89 4.35
N ARG A 19 19.86 -2.64 3.93
CA ARG A 19 19.68 -1.44 4.75
C ARG A 19 18.33 -0.78 4.45
N GLY A 20 17.85 0.05 5.38
CA GLY A 20 16.61 0.81 5.19
C GLY A 20 15.34 -0.03 5.28
N ILE A 21 15.39 -1.17 5.98
CA ILE A 21 14.24 -2.05 6.24
C ILE A 21 13.84 -1.98 7.72
N GLY A 22 12.60 -2.34 8.01
CA GLY A 22 12.04 -2.37 9.37
C GLY A 22 11.53 -3.76 9.76
N VAL A 23 10.83 -3.86 10.89
CA VAL A 23 10.27 -5.13 11.39
C VAL A 23 8.85 -5.30 10.86
N ILE A 24 8.64 -6.25 9.95
CA ILE A 24 7.32 -6.53 9.33
C ILE A 24 6.50 -7.55 10.14
N GLY A 25 7.14 -8.31 11.03
CA GLY A 25 6.43 -9.27 11.88
C GLY A 25 7.32 -9.94 12.92
N ARG A 26 6.70 -10.60 13.90
CA ARG A 26 7.35 -11.45 14.88
C ARG A 26 6.62 -12.78 14.96
N ASN A 27 7.35 -13.89 15.01
CA ASN A 27 6.75 -15.21 15.17
C ASN A 27 6.53 -15.55 16.66
N GLN A 28 5.99 -16.74 16.94
CA GLN A 28 5.69 -17.22 18.30
C GLN A 28 6.94 -17.37 19.19
N THR A 29 8.13 -17.50 18.60
CA THR A 29 9.41 -17.60 19.35
C THR A 29 10.05 -16.22 19.56
N GLY A 30 9.41 -15.14 19.13
CA GLY A 30 9.93 -13.78 19.18
C GLY A 30 10.96 -13.44 18.10
N ALA A 31 11.20 -14.33 17.13
CA ALA A 31 12.10 -14.03 16.02
C ALA A 31 11.45 -13.00 15.08
N GLU A 32 12.22 -11.97 14.74
CA GLU A 32 11.78 -10.86 13.90
C GLU A 32 11.93 -11.18 12.41
N SER A 33 10.93 -10.80 11.63
CA SER A 33 11.03 -10.74 10.18
C SER A 33 11.31 -9.30 9.75
N LEU A 34 12.33 -9.13 8.92
CA LEU A 34 12.79 -7.83 8.45
C LEU A 34 12.32 -7.59 7.02
N GLY A 35 11.81 -6.39 6.74
CA GLY A 35 11.21 -6.11 5.45
C GLY A 35 10.67 -4.70 5.25
N LEU A 36 9.89 -4.55 4.19
CA LEU A 36 9.14 -3.34 3.85
C LEU A 36 7.65 -3.69 3.71
N HIS A 37 6.77 -2.78 4.11
CA HIS A 37 5.37 -2.78 3.68
C HIS A 37 5.28 -2.09 2.32
N LEU A 38 4.69 -2.77 1.34
CA LEU A 38 4.35 -2.22 0.03
C LEU A 38 2.83 -2.04 -0.04
N HIS A 39 2.37 -0.84 -0.37
CA HIS A 39 1.00 -0.60 -0.81
C HIS A 39 1.01 -0.18 -2.27
N SER A 40 0.25 -0.89 -3.12
CA SER A 40 0.34 -0.70 -4.57
C SER A 40 -1.03 -0.52 -5.21
N THR A 41 -1.05 0.21 -6.33
CA THR A 41 -2.23 0.35 -7.18
C THR A 41 -1.95 -0.24 -8.56
N LEU A 42 -2.60 -1.34 -8.91
CA LEU A 42 -2.48 -2.01 -10.21
C LEU A 42 -3.63 -1.58 -11.13
N ALA A 43 -3.31 -1.00 -12.29
CA ALA A 43 -4.30 -0.64 -13.30
C ALA A 43 -4.59 -1.85 -14.21
N VAL A 44 -5.88 -2.14 -14.39
CA VAL A 44 -6.38 -3.24 -15.22
C VAL A 44 -7.53 -2.73 -16.10
N ASN A 45 -7.60 -3.17 -17.36
CA ASN A 45 -8.74 -2.82 -18.22
C ASN A 45 -10.00 -3.65 -17.85
N ALA A 46 -11.11 -3.41 -18.55
CA ALA A 46 -12.36 -4.13 -18.27
C ALA A 46 -12.31 -5.63 -18.64
N ASP A 47 -11.39 -6.03 -19.51
CA ASP A 47 -11.20 -7.42 -19.95
C ASP A 47 -10.23 -8.20 -19.04
N GLY A 48 -9.68 -7.56 -18.00
CA GLY A 48 -8.70 -8.17 -17.11
C GLY A 48 -7.24 -8.04 -17.57
N LEU A 49 -6.96 -7.27 -18.64
CA LEU A 49 -5.58 -7.02 -19.09
C LEU A 49 -4.86 -6.08 -18.10
N PRO A 50 -3.71 -6.49 -17.53
CA PRO A 50 -2.89 -5.62 -16.70
C PRO A 50 -2.27 -4.52 -17.56
N LEU A 51 -2.53 -3.26 -17.22
CA LEU A 51 -1.99 -2.08 -17.91
C LEU A 51 -0.69 -1.58 -17.27
N GLY A 52 -0.49 -1.87 -15.99
CA GLY A 52 0.73 -1.53 -15.25
C GLY A 52 0.46 -1.08 -13.83
N VAL A 53 1.54 -0.85 -13.07
CA VAL A 53 1.49 -0.32 -11.71
C VAL A 53 1.36 1.20 -11.80
N LEU A 54 0.26 1.73 -11.27
CA LEU A 54 0.02 3.17 -11.15
C LEU A 54 0.87 3.77 -10.03
N GLN A 55 0.94 3.08 -8.88
CA GLN A 55 1.65 3.55 -7.70
C GLN A 55 2.23 2.38 -6.91
N ALA A 56 3.39 2.61 -6.28
CA ALA A 56 4.01 1.68 -5.34
C ALA A 56 4.62 2.47 -4.16
N GLN A 57 3.98 2.41 -3.00
CA GLN A 57 4.40 3.10 -1.78
C GLN A 57 5.10 2.10 -0.87
N PHE A 58 6.37 2.38 -0.55
CA PHE A 58 7.19 1.54 0.32
C PHE A 58 7.38 2.20 1.67
N GLU A 59 7.22 1.43 2.74
CA GLU A 59 7.48 1.89 4.10
C GLU A 59 8.33 0.86 4.84
N ALA A 60 9.39 1.33 5.49
CA ALA A 60 10.13 0.55 6.49
C ALA A 60 9.41 0.70 7.83
N PRO A 61 8.77 -0.36 8.36
CA PRO A 61 7.97 -0.24 9.57
C PRO A 61 8.86 0.13 10.76
N GLN A 62 8.51 1.21 11.45
CA GLN A 62 9.18 1.60 12.68
C GLN A 62 8.56 0.88 13.88
N PRO A 63 9.34 0.60 14.94
CA PRO A 63 8.79 0.12 16.20
C PRO A 63 7.73 1.12 16.69
N ARG A 64 6.56 0.64 17.11
CA ARG A 64 5.54 1.52 17.71
C ARG A 64 6.12 2.15 18.98
N GLY A 65 6.29 3.47 18.98
CA GLY A 65 6.39 4.26 20.21
C GLY A 65 5.03 4.32 20.92
N GLU A 66 5.02 4.79 22.17
CA GLU A 66 3.77 4.97 22.95
C GLU A 66 2.88 6.10 22.41
N GLU A 67 3.39 6.94 21.52
CA GLU A 67 2.69 8.10 20.98
C GLU A 67 1.71 7.73 19.85
N VAL A 68 0.56 8.40 19.85
CA VAL A 68 -0.44 8.28 18.80
C VAL A 68 0.09 8.99 17.55
N PRO A 69 0.29 8.29 16.43
CA PRO A 69 0.78 8.92 15.21
C PRO A 69 -0.19 9.99 14.70
N PRO A 70 0.30 11.12 14.16
CA PRO A 70 -0.46 12.05 13.34
C PRO A 70 -1.35 11.35 12.30
N GLN A 71 -2.42 12.00 11.85
CA GLN A 71 -3.40 11.37 10.96
C GLN A 71 -2.82 10.89 9.62
N GLU A 72 -1.77 11.56 9.12
CA GLU A 72 -1.02 11.19 7.91
C GLU A 72 -0.14 9.95 8.10
N GLU A 73 0.17 9.59 9.35
CA GLU A 73 0.96 8.42 9.75
C GLU A 73 0.08 7.21 10.11
N LYS A 74 -1.25 7.36 10.02
CA LYS A 74 -2.17 6.23 10.19
C LYS A 74 -2.06 5.31 8.96
N LYS A 75 -2.06 3.99 9.21
CA LYS A 75 -2.05 2.97 8.15
C LYS A 75 -3.16 3.17 7.10
N SER A 76 -4.30 3.76 7.49
CA SER A 76 -5.41 4.09 6.58
C SER A 76 -5.07 5.14 5.51
N PHE A 77 -4.06 5.99 5.73
CA PHE A 77 -3.69 7.05 4.80
C PHE A 77 -3.22 6.52 3.43
N ARG A 78 -2.66 5.30 3.38
CA ARG A 78 -2.18 4.68 2.13
C ARG A 78 -3.32 4.50 1.13
N TRP A 79 -4.49 4.07 1.61
CA TRP A 79 -5.70 3.92 0.79
C TRP A 79 -6.22 5.27 0.29
N ILE A 80 -6.20 6.30 1.14
CA ILE A 80 -6.58 7.68 0.77
C ILE A 80 -5.63 8.22 -0.30
N ALA A 81 -4.32 8.00 -0.13
CA ALA A 81 -3.31 8.40 -1.10
C ALA A 81 -3.53 7.70 -2.46
N GLY A 82 -3.76 6.39 -2.48
CA GLY A 82 -4.06 5.64 -3.70
C GLY A 82 -5.38 6.07 -4.37
N LEU A 83 -6.41 6.44 -3.59
CA LEU A 83 -7.65 7.02 -4.11
C LEU A 83 -7.41 8.39 -4.76
N ARG A 84 -6.58 9.25 -4.15
CA ARG A 84 -6.20 10.56 -4.70
C ARG A 84 -5.43 10.41 -6.01
N ASP A 85 -4.49 9.47 -6.08
CA ASP A 85 -3.76 9.16 -7.32
C ASP A 85 -4.71 8.69 -8.42
N THR A 86 -5.68 7.85 -8.07
CA THR A 86 -6.72 7.35 -8.99
C THR A 86 -7.61 8.49 -9.50
N ALA A 87 -8.02 9.42 -8.62
CA ALA A 87 -8.82 10.58 -8.99
C ALA A 87 -8.06 11.55 -9.90
N ALA A 88 -6.77 11.78 -9.63
CA ALA A 88 -5.91 12.58 -10.48
C ALA A 88 -5.75 11.96 -11.88
N LEU A 89 -5.60 10.63 -11.97
CA LEU A 89 -5.57 9.92 -13.24
C LEU A 89 -6.90 10.00 -14.01
N ALA A 90 -8.03 9.90 -13.31
CA ALA A 90 -9.35 10.03 -13.93
C ALA A 90 -9.53 11.39 -14.63
N ALA A 91 -8.99 12.46 -14.06
CA ALA A 91 -9.04 13.80 -14.65
C ALA A 91 -8.27 13.92 -15.99
N THR A 92 -7.28 13.06 -16.24
CA THR A 92 -6.50 13.05 -17.49
C THR A 92 -7.11 12.15 -18.57
N LEU A 93 -8.10 11.33 -18.22
CA LEU A 93 -8.72 10.33 -19.10
C LEU A 93 -10.24 10.57 -19.27
N PRO A 94 -10.67 11.65 -19.93
CA PRO A 94 -12.08 12.09 -19.96
C PRO A 94 -13.05 11.06 -20.55
N ASN A 95 -12.55 10.16 -21.40
CA ASN A 95 -13.35 9.10 -22.06
C ASN A 95 -13.23 7.74 -21.35
N THR A 96 -12.52 7.65 -20.23
CA THR A 96 -12.32 6.40 -19.50
C THR A 96 -12.90 6.51 -18.10
N ARG A 97 -13.86 5.63 -17.77
CA ARG A 97 -14.27 5.47 -16.37
C ARG A 97 -13.16 4.77 -15.59
N VAL A 98 -12.65 5.44 -14.58
CA VAL A 98 -11.66 4.90 -13.63
C VAL A 98 -12.38 4.54 -12.33
N VAL A 99 -12.16 3.34 -11.82
CA VAL A 99 -12.77 2.84 -10.58
C VAL A 99 -11.66 2.37 -9.65
N SER A 100 -11.58 2.96 -8.46
CA SER A 100 -10.73 2.46 -7.38
C SER A 100 -11.38 1.23 -6.74
N VAL A 101 -10.63 0.16 -6.55
CA VAL A 101 -11.09 -1.09 -5.94
C VAL A 101 -10.15 -1.46 -4.82
N ALA A 102 -10.69 -1.76 -3.65
CA ALA A 102 -9.94 -2.19 -2.47
C ALA A 102 -10.75 -3.24 -1.69
N ASP A 103 -10.10 -3.96 -0.79
CA ASP A 103 -10.75 -4.94 0.08
C ASP A 103 -11.30 -4.30 1.37
N ARG A 104 -11.64 -5.12 2.38
CA ARG A 104 -12.21 -4.64 3.64
C ARG A 104 -11.23 -3.84 4.51
N GLU A 105 -9.93 -3.89 4.26
CA GLU A 105 -8.97 -3.07 5.02
C GLU A 105 -9.07 -1.58 4.68
N ALA A 106 -9.68 -1.24 3.54
CA ALA A 106 -9.97 0.13 3.13
C ALA A 106 -11.30 0.66 3.67
N ASP A 107 -12.07 -0.14 4.43
CA ASP A 107 -13.32 0.28 5.06
C ASP A 107 -13.04 1.20 6.25
N ALA A 108 -12.71 2.46 5.95
CA ALA A 108 -12.37 3.50 6.90
C ALA A 108 -13.30 4.70 6.70
N PHE A 109 -13.72 5.32 7.81
CA PHE A 109 -14.64 6.47 7.79
C PHE A 109 -14.07 7.67 7.00
N GLU A 110 -12.75 7.80 6.98
CA GLU A 110 -12.04 8.88 6.28
C GLU A 110 -11.93 8.69 4.75
N LEU A 111 -12.32 7.52 4.22
CA LEU A 111 -12.25 7.17 2.79
C LEU A 111 -13.59 7.44 2.08
#